data_AF-A0A923QLB8-F1
#
_entry.id   AF-A0A923QLB8-F1
#
_cell.length_a   1.000
_cell.length_b   1.000
_cell.length_c   1.000
_cell.angle_alpha   90.00
_cell.angle_beta   90.00
_cell.angle_gamma   90.00
#
_symmetry.space_group_name_H-M   'P 1'
#
loop_
_entity.id
_entity.type
_entity.pdbx_description
1 polymer ?
#
loop_
_entity_poly.entity_id
_entity_poly.type
_entity_poly.pdbx_seq_one_letter_code
_entity_poly.pdbx_strand_id
1 'polypeptide(L)' 'ARLPHVKRLLDEINARPAAQRAEALKKKFTFKPEMDDEARKMLFPSNERLKTASA' A
#
# COMPACT_ATOMS: atom_id res chain seq x y z
N ALA A 1 -27.62 5.54 -3.06
CA ALA A 1 -26.22 5.41 -2.63
C ALA A 1 -25.93 6.46 -1.55
N ARG A 2 -25.33 6.08 -0.42
CA ARG A 2 -25.22 6.94 0.77
C ARG A 2 -24.23 8.12 0.61
N LEU A 3 -23.40 8.15 -0.44
CA LEU A 3 -22.39 9.19 -0.70
C LEU A 3 -22.18 9.44 -2.22
N PRO A 4 -23.11 10.12 -2.91
CA PRO A 4 -23.04 10.28 -4.37
C PRO A 4 -21.86 11.13 -4.85
N HIS A 5 -21.49 12.18 -4.09
CA HIS A 5 -20.36 13.05 -4.46
C HIS A 5 -19.00 12.38 -4.31
N VAL A 6 -18.85 11.51 -3.31
CA VAL A 6 -17.63 10.71 -3.11
C VAL A 6 -17.46 9.74 -4.27
N LYS A 7 -18.54 9.10 -4.72
CA LYS A 7 -18.51 8.22 -5.89
C LYS A 7 -18.08 8.97 -7.14
N ARG A 8 -18.65 10.15 -7.41
CA ARG A 8 -18.23 10.98 -8.55
C ARG A 8 -16.73 11.26 -8.52
N LEU A 9 -16.21 11.71 -7.39
CA LEU A 9 -14.78 12.02 -7.24
C LEU A 9 -13.90 10.79 -7.45
N LEU A 10 -14.29 9.64 -6.87
CA LEU A 10 -13.57 8.39 -7.03
C LEU A 10 -13.54 7.95 -8.50
N ASP A 11 -14.68 8.00 -9.18
CA ASP A 11 -14.80 7.62 -10.59
C ASP A 11 -13.94 8.55 -11.48
N GLU A 12 -13.92 9.86 -11.21
CA GLU A 12 -13.07 10.85 -11.89
C GLU A 12 -11.57 10.59 -11.71
N ILE A 13 -11.13 10.22 -10.50
CA ILE A 13 -9.73 9.88 -10.22
C ILE A 13 -9.35 8.57 -10.92
N ASN A 14 -10.22 7.56 -10.86
CA ASN A 14 -9.98 6.25 -11.46
C ASN A 14 -9.91 6.30 -13.00
N ALA A 15 -10.58 7.25 -13.64
CA ALA A 15 -10.49 7.45 -15.09
C ALA A 15 -9.10 7.91 -15.56
N ARG A 16 -8.23 8.40 -14.66
CA ARG A 16 -6.90 8.89 -15.03
C ARG A 16 -5.99 7.74 -15.43
N PRO A 17 -5.20 7.86 -16.51
CA PRO A 17 -4.24 6.82 -16.92
C PRO A 17 -3.23 6.43 -15.82
N ALA A 18 -2.88 7.36 -14.94
CA ALA A 18 -2.01 7.09 -13.79
C ALA A 18 -2.65 6.12 -12.78
N ALA A 19 -3.95 6.27 -12.50
CA ALA A 19 -4.68 5.37 -11.59
C ALA A 19 -4.75 3.96 -12.18
N GLN A 20 -5.05 3.84 -13.48
CA GLN A 20 -5.06 2.55 -14.18
C GLN A 20 -3.69 1.85 -14.15
N ARG A 21 -2.59 2.60 -14.33
CA ARG A 21 -1.23 2.07 -14.20
C ARG A 21 -0.93 1.59 -12.78
N ALA A 22 -1.36 2.33 -11.76
CA ALA A 22 -1.18 1.93 -10.36
C ALA A 22 -1.98 0.66 -10.02
N GLU A 23 -3.23 0.55 -10.48
CA GLU A 23 -4.05 -0.66 -10.31
C GLU A 23 -3.44 -1.86 -11.04
N ALA A 24 -2.79 -1.66 -12.20
CA ALA A 24 -2.09 -2.72 -12.89
C ALA A 24 -0.88 -3.27 -12.10
N LEU A 25 -0.26 -2.49 -11.21
CA LEU A 25 0.85 -2.98 -10.36
C LEU A 25 0.36 -4.03 -9.35
N LYS A 26 -0.86 -3.90 -8.83
CA LYS A 26 -1.45 -4.90 -7.93
C LYS A 26 -1.62 -6.28 -8.59
N LYS A 27 -1.81 -6.31 -9.91
CA LYS A 27 -1.89 -7.58 -10.67
C LYS A 27 -0.52 -8.20 -10.94
N LYS A 28 0.54 -7.39 -10.95
CA LYS A 28 1.91 -7.83 -11.25
C LYS A 28 2.66 -8.31 -10.02
N PHE A 29 2.32 -7.80 -8.84
CA PHE A 29 3.00 -8.12 -7.60
C PHE A 29 2.00 -8.65 -6.58
N THR A 30 2.27 -9.84 -6.05
CA THR A 30 1.54 -10.37 -4.90
C THR A 30 2.02 -9.63 -3.66
N PHE A 31 1.33 -8.56 -3.29
CA PHE A 31 1.61 -7.86 -2.03
C PHE A 31 1.11 -8.71 -0.86
N LYS A 32 2.01 -9.01 0.09
CA LYS A 32 1.65 -9.69 1.34
C LYS A 32 0.72 -8.78 2.15
N PRO A 33 -0.49 -9.22 2.51
CA PRO A 33 -1.44 -8.38 3.24
C PRO A 33 -1.06 -8.24 4.72
N GLU A 34 -0.28 -9.17 5.26
CA GLU A 34 0.15 -9.18 6.66
C GLU A 34 1.52 -8.50 6.82
N MET A 35 1.57 -7.58 7.77
CA MET A 35 2.78 -6.84 8.11
C MET A 35 3.47 -7.51 9.31
N ASP A 36 4.12 -8.65 9.05
CA ASP A 36 4.84 -9.45 10.04
C ASP A 36 6.30 -9.01 10.22
N ASP A 37 7.04 -9.71 11.07
CA ASP A 37 8.43 -9.34 11.39
C ASP A 37 9.39 -9.46 10.21
N GLU A 38 9.10 -10.37 9.28
CA GLU A 38 9.81 -10.47 8.01
C GLU A 38 9.52 -9.24 7.13
N ALA A 39 8.25 -8.85 6.99
CA ALA A 39 7.88 -7.64 6.26
C ALA A 39 8.49 -6.37 6.89
N ARG A 40 8.50 -6.26 8.22
CA ARG A 40 9.14 -5.14 8.93
C ARG A 40 10.65 -5.08 8.69
N LYS A 41 11.31 -6.23 8.63
CA LYS A 41 12.75 -6.31 8.34
C LYS A 41 13.06 -5.85 6.91
N MET A 42 12.22 -6.24 5.93
CA MET A 42 12.40 -5.82 4.54
C MET A 42 12.05 -4.34 4.30
N LEU A 43 11.01 -3.82 4.96
CA LEU A 43 10.57 -2.44 4.82
C LEU A 43 11.43 -1.43 5.59
N PHE A 44 11.93 -1.82 6.77
CA PHE A 44 12.69 -0.94 7.67
C PHE A 44 13.98 -1.61 8.16
N PRO A 45 14.92 -1.92 7.26
CA PRO A 45 16.16 -2.63 7.62
C PRO A 45 16.99 -1.89 8.69
N SER A 46 16.92 -0.55 8.71
CA SER A 46 17.60 0.28 9.71
C SER A 46 17.10 0.09 11.15
N ASN A 47 15.90 -0.46 11.35
CA ASN A 47 15.33 -0.66 12.69
C ASN A 47 15.93 -1.86 13.43
N GLU A 48 16.68 -2.74 12.75
CA GLU A 48 17.36 -3.87 13.38
C GLU A 48 18.30 -3.41 14.52
N ARG A 49 18.95 -2.26 14.35
CA ARG A 49 19.83 -1.68 15.39
C ARG A 49 19.08 -1.33 16.68
N LEU A 50 17.79 -1.01 16.60
CA LEU A 50 16.97 -0.60 17.74
C LEU A 50 16.54 -1.80 18.59
N LYS A 51 16.42 -2.99 17.99
CA LYS A 51 16.15 -4.24 18.74
C LYS A 51 17.28 -4.61 19.70
N THR A 52 18.52 -4.26 19.36
CA THR A 52 19.70 -4.52 20.19
C THR A 52 19.82 -3.52 21.35
N ALA A 53 19.28 -2.31 21.20
CA ALA A 53 19.34 -1.26 22.22
C ALA A 53 18.24 -1.37 23.29
N SER A 54 17.22 -2.22 23.06
CA SER A 54 16.11 -2.46 23.99
C SER A 54 16.24 -3.78 24.77
N ALA A 55 17.37 -4.47 24.68
CA ALA A 55 17.71 -5.67 25.45
C ALA A 55 18.70 -5.30 26.56
#